data_AF-A0A7C2UBT2-F1
#
_entry.id   AF-A0A7C2UBT2-F1
#
_cell.length_a   1.000
_cell.length_b   1.000
_cell.length_c   1.000
_cell.angle_alpha   90.00
_cell.angle_beta   90.00
_cell.angle_gamma   90.00
#
_symmetry.space_group_name_H-M   'P 1'
#
loop_
_entity.id
_entity.type
_entity.pdbx_description
1 polymer ?
#
loop_
_entity_poly.entity_id
_entity_poly.type
_entity_poly.pdbx_seq_one_letter_code
_entity_poly.pdbx_strand_id
1 'polypeptide(L)'
;MQSAKTAVEPEQFVYEFRQYTFSLALDVGEMVWLSGHSASRYSPEEGRIVVTGELEEQARFALEKIGMILARAGLGLGDVVKMSQYLTPAALAQRDRLWPVYREVFGARMPVVSTVGVRSLLRPEALIEIEAVATREADRRYVWAREADPQGPVAVQVAGLAFVRGQHALDDDGRVSGDLMSQTYRIYQRTGAILRELGLDWGQVVKTVEFIVPSALPSYRDTAQVRREFLAPVYPAATGIIAPALAYPEALIEVEFIASSHPKEVVNPGWSRYQRLTYNPAVRAGRYIFLAGQGALDPHTSQVEHEGDVVQQTAMIYRNLGVVLSAAGATLDALVKTVEFVTPQGLPEYRRTAAVRRSSFRQPYPAATGVVCEALLRPEMLVEVDALGVLA
;
A
#
# COMPACT_ATOMS: atom_id res chain seq x y z
N MET A 1 28.35 -4.71 -7.18
CA MET A 1 27.62 -5.72 -7.97
C MET A 1 26.15 -5.54 -7.58
N GLN A 2 25.37 -4.83 -8.41
CA GLN A 2 23.96 -4.53 -8.12
C GLN A 2 23.14 -5.82 -8.26
N SER A 3 22.48 -6.28 -7.19
CA SER A 3 21.35 -7.18 -7.32
C SER A 3 20.15 -6.36 -7.84
N ALA A 4 20.15 -6.14 -9.16
CA ALA A 4 19.13 -5.39 -9.88
C ALA A 4 17.77 -6.10 -9.81
N LYS A 5 16.76 -5.40 -9.30
CA LYS A 5 15.34 -5.79 -9.40
C LYS A 5 15.02 -6.27 -10.82
N THR A 6 14.32 -7.39 -10.96
CA THR A 6 14.00 -7.99 -12.26
C THR A 6 12.50 -7.96 -12.49
N ALA A 7 12.05 -7.50 -13.66
CA ALA A 7 10.64 -7.56 -14.03
C ALA A 7 10.22 -9.01 -14.28
N VAL A 8 9.08 -9.40 -13.70
CA VAL A 8 8.48 -10.71 -13.95
C VAL A 8 7.56 -10.57 -15.18
N GLU A 9 7.98 -11.16 -16.30
CA GLU A 9 7.30 -11.07 -17.60
C GLU A 9 6.69 -12.44 -18.00
N PRO A 10 5.45 -12.75 -17.57
CA PRO A 10 4.72 -13.93 -18.01
C PRO A 10 4.32 -13.85 -19.50
N GLU A 11 4.57 -14.93 -20.25
CA GLU A 11 4.32 -15.01 -21.71
C GLU A 11 2.86 -14.70 -22.09
N GLN A 12 1.92 -15.10 -21.22
CA GLN A 12 0.48 -14.94 -21.40
C GLN A 12 0.03 -13.46 -21.47
N PHE A 13 0.87 -12.53 -21.00
CA PHE A 13 0.52 -11.11 -20.87
C PHE A 13 1.46 -10.17 -21.66
N VAL A 14 2.40 -10.72 -22.45
CA VAL A 14 3.52 -9.97 -23.07
C VAL A 14 3.06 -8.82 -23.98
N TYR A 15 1.93 -8.96 -24.66
CA TYR A 15 1.42 -7.94 -25.58
C TYR A 15 0.52 -6.89 -24.92
N GLU A 16 -0.13 -7.22 -23.80
CA GLU A 16 -1.13 -6.33 -23.19
C GLU A 16 -0.50 -5.20 -22.35
N PHE A 17 0.69 -5.42 -21.77
CA PHE A 17 1.21 -4.54 -20.72
C PHE A 17 2.44 -3.69 -21.05
N ARG A 18 3.15 -3.95 -22.16
CA ARG A 18 4.36 -3.16 -22.55
C ARG A 18 4.09 -1.67 -22.81
N GLN A 19 2.85 -1.32 -23.12
CA GLN A 19 2.43 0.06 -23.34
C GLN A 19 2.30 0.87 -22.03
N TYR A 20 2.15 0.19 -20.90
CA TYR A 20 2.03 0.82 -19.59
C TYR A 20 3.41 1.13 -18.98
N THR A 21 3.39 1.92 -17.91
CA THR A 21 4.60 2.43 -17.25
C THR A 21 4.78 1.83 -15.86
N PHE A 22 4.49 0.53 -15.74
CA PHE A 22 4.67 -0.29 -14.55
C PHE A 22 5.09 -1.71 -14.93
N SER A 23 5.69 -2.44 -13.99
CA SER A 23 5.97 -3.88 -14.14
C SER A 23 4.88 -4.69 -13.45
N LEU A 24 4.44 -5.82 -14.02
CA LEU A 24 3.43 -6.69 -13.38
C LEU A 24 3.88 -7.16 -11.99
N ALA A 25 5.16 -7.50 -11.88
CA ALA A 25 5.84 -7.66 -10.60
C ALA A 25 7.34 -7.36 -10.74
N LEU A 26 7.97 -7.07 -9.60
CA LEU A 26 9.41 -6.96 -9.47
C LEU A 26 9.93 -8.01 -8.48
N ASP A 27 10.84 -8.85 -8.96
CA ASP A 27 11.62 -9.78 -8.15
C ASP A 27 12.88 -9.07 -7.63
N VAL A 28 13.05 -9.08 -6.31
CA VAL A 28 14.20 -8.47 -5.63
C VAL A 28 15.03 -9.48 -4.83
N GLY A 29 14.90 -10.78 -5.15
CA GLY A 29 15.56 -11.88 -4.47
C GLY A 29 14.60 -12.61 -3.54
N GLU A 30 14.64 -12.26 -2.25
CA GLU A 30 13.81 -12.90 -1.21
C GLU A 30 12.30 -12.61 -1.35
N MET A 31 11.96 -11.51 -2.02
CA MET A 31 10.59 -10.99 -2.13
C MET A 31 10.25 -10.67 -3.58
N VAL A 32 8.97 -10.84 -3.92
CA VAL A 32 8.38 -10.42 -5.19
C VAL A 32 7.23 -9.46 -4.89
N TRP A 33 7.32 -8.24 -5.43
CA TRP A 33 6.34 -7.17 -5.23
C TRP A 33 5.49 -7.03 -6.48
N LEU A 34 4.17 -7.20 -6.36
CA LEU A 34 3.25 -7.18 -7.49
C LEU A 34 2.51 -5.85 -7.61
N SER A 35 2.14 -5.51 -8.83
CA SER A 35 1.21 -4.43 -9.12
C SER A 35 -0.22 -4.77 -8.66
N GLY A 36 -1.10 -3.77 -8.66
CA GLY A 36 -2.52 -3.98 -8.49
C GLY A 36 -3.14 -4.75 -9.66
N HIS A 37 -3.91 -5.78 -9.35
CA HIS A 37 -4.65 -6.58 -10.33
C HIS A 37 -6.15 -6.54 -10.05
N SER A 38 -6.89 -5.90 -10.96
CA SER A 38 -8.36 -6.01 -11.07
C SER A 38 -8.77 -7.21 -11.92
N ALA A 39 -10.06 -7.42 -12.12
CA ALA A 39 -10.58 -8.47 -13.03
C ALA A 39 -10.52 -8.12 -14.53
N SER A 40 -9.70 -7.13 -14.90
CA SER A 40 -9.52 -6.70 -16.29
C SER A 40 -8.91 -7.77 -17.18
N ARG A 41 -9.48 -7.95 -18.37
CA ARG A 41 -9.01 -8.86 -19.42
C ARG A 41 -9.32 -8.34 -20.81
N TYR A 42 -8.52 -8.70 -21.80
CA TYR A 42 -8.86 -8.41 -23.19
C TYR A 42 -10.04 -9.27 -23.67
N SER A 43 -11.04 -8.64 -24.26
CA SER A 43 -12.13 -9.30 -24.98
C SER A 43 -11.87 -9.21 -26.48
N PRO A 44 -11.57 -10.33 -27.16
CA PRO A 44 -11.43 -10.36 -28.62
C PRO A 44 -12.72 -9.95 -29.34
N GLU A 45 -13.88 -10.33 -28.78
CA GLU A 45 -15.20 -9.98 -29.33
C GLU A 45 -15.44 -8.47 -29.31
N GLU A 46 -15.04 -7.80 -28.24
CA GLU A 46 -15.22 -6.34 -28.10
C GLU A 46 -14.01 -5.53 -28.55
N GLY A 47 -12.90 -6.17 -28.90
CA GLY A 47 -11.64 -5.53 -29.30
C GLY A 47 -11.03 -4.62 -28.23
N ARG A 48 -11.36 -4.81 -26.95
CA ARG A 48 -10.96 -3.91 -25.84
C ARG A 48 -10.80 -4.66 -24.52
N ILE A 49 -10.17 -4.00 -23.56
CA ILE A 49 -10.16 -4.47 -22.17
C ILE A 49 -11.55 -4.31 -21.56
N VAL A 50 -12.04 -5.37 -20.92
CA VAL A 50 -13.32 -5.42 -20.20
C VAL A 50 -13.12 -5.89 -18.77
N VAL A 51 -14.07 -5.57 -17.91
CA VAL A 51 -14.21 -6.16 -16.57
C VAL A 51 -15.66 -6.62 -16.44
N THR A 52 -15.87 -7.86 -16.03
CA THR A 52 -17.21 -8.45 -15.90
C THR A 52 -17.27 -9.31 -14.66
N GLY A 53 -18.49 -9.69 -14.27
CA GLY A 53 -18.74 -10.63 -13.20
C GLY A 53 -18.94 -9.95 -11.85
N GLU A 54 -19.47 -10.73 -10.92
CA GLU A 54 -19.73 -10.32 -9.55
C GLU A 54 -18.43 -10.28 -8.71
N LEU A 55 -18.49 -9.75 -7.49
CA LEU A 55 -17.33 -9.51 -6.64
C LEU A 55 -16.42 -10.75 -6.49
N GLU A 56 -16.98 -11.93 -6.20
CA GLU A 56 -16.20 -13.16 -6.05
C GLU A 56 -15.53 -13.61 -7.36
N GLU A 57 -16.22 -13.48 -8.49
CA GLU A 57 -15.68 -13.81 -9.81
C GLU A 57 -14.53 -12.88 -10.15
N GLN A 58 -14.69 -11.58 -9.88
CA GLN A 58 -13.63 -10.60 -10.07
C GLN A 58 -12.41 -10.89 -9.19
N ALA A 59 -12.63 -11.25 -7.92
CA ALA A 59 -11.55 -11.61 -7.00
C ALA A 59 -10.79 -12.87 -7.46
N ARG A 60 -11.52 -13.91 -7.90
CA ARG A 60 -10.90 -15.14 -8.46
C ARG A 60 -10.04 -14.83 -9.67
N PHE A 61 -10.55 -14.03 -10.59
CA PHE A 61 -9.80 -13.68 -11.80
C PHE A 61 -8.55 -12.84 -11.47
N ALA A 62 -8.65 -11.90 -10.54
CA ALA A 62 -7.48 -11.16 -10.06
C ALA A 62 -6.42 -12.09 -9.46
N LEU A 63 -6.82 -13.04 -8.61
CA LEU A 63 -5.94 -14.03 -8.01
C LEU A 63 -5.34 -15.01 -9.03
N GLU A 64 -6.08 -15.41 -10.05
CA GLU A 64 -5.58 -16.23 -11.15
C GLU A 64 -4.44 -15.53 -11.90
N LYS A 65 -4.62 -14.23 -12.23
CA LYS A 65 -3.54 -13.43 -12.86
C LYS A 65 -2.31 -13.32 -11.96
N ILE A 66 -2.52 -13.07 -10.66
CA ILE A 66 -1.43 -13.05 -9.67
C ILE A 66 -0.70 -14.41 -9.68
N GLY A 67 -1.43 -15.53 -9.68
CA GLY A 67 -0.87 -16.87 -9.75
C GLY A 67 -0.02 -17.11 -11.01
N MET A 68 -0.50 -16.66 -12.18
CA MET A 68 0.25 -16.76 -13.44
C MET A 68 1.54 -15.92 -13.42
N ILE A 69 1.50 -14.71 -12.84
CA ILE A 69 2.69 -13.86 -12.68
C ILE A 69 3.68 -14.53 -11.73
N LEU A 70 3.23 -15.02 -10.58
CA LEU A 70 4.08 -15.71 -9.60
C LEU A 70 4.71 -16.98 -10.18
N ALA A 71 3.98 -17.75 -10.99
CA ALA A 71 4.50 -18.95 -11.64
C ALA A 71 5.72 -18.64 -12.52
N ARG A 72 5.72 -17.48 -13.21
CA ARG A 72 6.87 -17.03 -14.01
C ARG A 72 8.11 -16.71 -13.15
N ALA A 73 7.90 -16.37 -11.88
CA ALA A 73 8.94 -16.17 -10.88
C ALA A 73 9.25 -17.46 -10.08
N GLY A 74 8.70 -18.62 -10.47
CA GLY A 74 8.90 -19.90 -9.77
C GLY A 74 8.17 -19.99 -8.41
N LEU A 75 7.11 -19.21 -8.22
CA LEU A 75 6.29 -19.16 -7.00
C LEU A 75 4.84 -19.56 -7.30
N GLY A 76 4.07 -19.86 -6.25
CA GLY A 76 2.63 -20.05 -6.33
C GLY A 76 1.85 -19.09 -5.44
N LEU A 77 0.51 -19.17 -5.48
CA LEU A 77 -0.35 -18.36 -4.60
C LEU A 77 -0.09 -18.64 -3.10
N GLY A 78 0.33 -19.85 -2.75
CA GLY A 78 0.76 -20.18 -1.38
C GLY A 78 2.04 -19.47 -0.92
N ASP A 79 2.69 -18.68 -1.78
CA ASP A 79 3.86 -17.86 -1.44
C ASP A 79 3.52 -16.39 -1.21
N VAL A 80 2.26 -16.00 -1.44
CA VAL A 80 1.76 -14.67 -1.07
C VAL A 80 1.71 -14.59 0.45
N VAL A 81 2.35 -13.55 0.99
CA VAL A 81 2.39 -13.28 2.44
C VAL A 81 1.54 -12.10 2.82
N LYS A 82 1.38 -11.11 1.93
CA LYS A 82 0.54 -9.93 2.14
C LYS A 82 -0.31 -9.65 0.91
N MET A 83 -1.55 -9.26 1.15
CA MET A 83 -2.42 -8.61 0.16
C MET A 83 -2.95 -7.28 0.70
N SER A 84 -3.10 -6.32 -0.20
CA SER A 84 -3.92 -5.12 -0.01
C SER A 84 -5.04 -5.16 -1.05
N GLN A 85 -6.29 -5.24 -0.61
CA GLN A 85 -7.46 -5.21 -1.50
C GLN A 85 -8.15 -3.85 -1.42
N TYR A 86 -8.38 -3.24 -2.58
CA TYR A 86 -9.06 -1.96 -2.72
C TYR A 86 -10.47 -2.21 -3.24
N LEU A 87 -11.48 -1.85 -2.45
CA LEU A 87 -12.88 -2.16 -2.72
C LEU A 87 -13.69 -0.88 -2.98
N THR A 88 -14.49 -0.89 -4.04
CA THR A 88 -15.51 0.15 -4.25
C THR A 88 -16.55 0.12 -3.12
N PRO A 89 -17.37 1.17 -2.92
CA PRO A 89 -18.35 1.18 -1.84
C PRO A 89 -19.34 -0.01 -1.90
N ALA A 90 -19.77 -0.39 -3.11
CA ALA A 90 -20.65 -1.54 -3.32
C ALA A 90 -19.97 -2.87 -2.94
N ALA A 91 -18.68 -3.02 -3.27
CA ALA A 91 -17.89 -4.21 -2.93
C ALA A 91 -17.58 -4.28 -1.43
N LEU A 92 -17.25 -3.15 -0.80
CA LEU A 92 -16.91 -3.06 0.62
C LEU A 92 -18.09 -3.49 1.51
N ALA A 93 -19.33 -3.13 1.11
CA ALA A 93 -20.56 -3.57 1.77
C ALA A 93 -20.78 -5.09 1.74
N GLN A 94 -20.14 -5.79 0.80
CA GLN A 94 -20.26 -7.23 0.58
C GLN A 94 -18.94 -7.98 0.79
N ARG A 95 -17.93 -7.33 1.40
CA ARG A 95 -16.56 -7.84 1.51
C ARG A 95 -16.45 -9.23 2.12
N ASP A 96 -17.39 -9.62 2.98
CA ASP A 96 -17.35 -10.93 3.64
C ASP A 96 -17.54 -12.11 2.67
N ARG A 97 -18.11 -11.85 1.48
CA ARG A 97 -18.20 -12.82 0.37
C ARG A 97 -16.82 -13.21 -0.18
N LEU A 98 -15.77 -12.42 0.08
CA LEU A 98 -14.40 -12.69 -0.39
C LEU A 98 -13.70 -13.77 0.46
N TRP A 99 -14.05 -13.91 1.74
CA TRP A 99 -13.33 -14.84 2.63
C TRP A 99 -13.44 -16.32 2.23
N PRO A 100 -14.62 -16.83 1.80
CA PRO A 100 -14.70 -18.18 1.23
C PRO A 100 -13.79 -18.37 0.00
N VAL A 101 -13.72 -17.38 -0.89
CA VAL A 101 -12.83 -17.40 -2.06
C VAL A 101 -11.37 -17.52 -1.62
N TYR A 102 -10.94 -16.70 -0.68
CA TYR A 102 -9.55 -16.71 -0.21
C TYR A 102 -9.18 -18.01 0.50
N ARG A 103 -10.09 -18.57 1.31
CA ARG A 103 -9.85 -19.88 1.94
C ARG A 103 -9.75 -21.01 0.92
N GLU A 104 -10.55 -20.99 -0.13
CA GLU A 104 -10.46 -21.96 -1.21
C GLU A 104 -9.12 -21.85 -1.95
N VAL A 105 -8.67 -20.62 -2.24
CA VAL A 105 -7.46 -20.36 -3.01
C VAL A 105 -6.18 -20.60 -2.21
N PHE A 106 -6.10 -20.08 -0.98
CA PHE A 106 -4.88 -20.10 -0.17
C PHE A 106 -4.83 -21.24 0.86
N GLY A 107 -5.97 -21.81 1.22
CA GLY A 107 -6.06 -22.86 2.24
C GLY A 107 -5.40 -22.45 3.56
N ALA A 108 -4.51 -23.30 4.07
CA ALA A 108 -3.76 -23.03 5.31
C ALA A 108 -2.69 -21.93 5.17
N ARG A 109 -2.39 -21.46 3.95
CA ARG A 109 -1.37 -20.44 3.67
C ARG A 109 -1.97 -19.07 3.39
N MET A 110 -3.05 -18.72 4.11
CA MET A 110 -3.68 -17.41 4.00
C MET A 110 -2.65 -16.28 4.23
N PRO A 111 -2.56 -15.28 3.33
CA PRO A 111 -1.75 -14.09 3.57
C PRO A 111 -2.42 -13.18 4.61
N VAL A 112 -1.68 -12.20 5.12
CA VAL A 112 -2.32 -11.05 5.79
C VAL A 112 -3.05 -10.21 4.75
N VAL A 113 -4.28 -9.81 5.03
CA VAL A 113 -5.13 -9.06 4.08
C VAL A 113 -5.59 -7.74 4.70
N SER A 114 -5.16 -6.62 4.11
CA SER A 114 -5.70 -5.28 4.43
C SER A 114 -6.85 -4.94 3.48
N THR A 115 -7.93 -4.37 3.99
CA THR A 115 -9.13 -4.04 3.20
C THR A 115 -9.36 -2.53 3.18
N VAL A 116 -9.10 -1.91 2.02
CA VAL A 116 -9.17 -0.46 1.88
C VAL A 116 -10.40 -0.08 1.07
N GLY A 117 -11.27 0.75 1.66
CA GLY A 117 -12.37 1.37 0.92
C GLY A 117 -11.84 2.48 0.00
N VAL A 118 -12.21 2.42 -1.28
CA VAL A 118 -11.88 3.44 -2.28
C VAL A 118 -13.15 3.95 -2.94
N ARG A 119 -13.09 5.16 -3.51
CA ARG A 119 -14.26 5.76 -4.16
C ARG A 119 -14.62 5.03 -5.44
N SER A 120 -13.60 4.70 -6.22
CA SER A 120 -13.70 3.88 -7.42
C SER A 120 -12.34 3.31 -7.79
N LEU A 121 -12.33 2.41 -8.77
CA LEU A 121 -11.11 1.94 -9.41
C LEU A 121 -10.94 2.62 -10.77
N LEU A 122 -9.76 2.50 -11.37
CA LEU A 122 -9.46 3.15 -12.67
C LEU A 122 -10.29 2.57 -13.83
N ARG A 123 -10.82 1.35 -13.66
CA ARG A 123 -11.80 0.75 -14.54
C ARG A 123 -13.18 0.86 -13.88
N PRO A 124 -14.16 1.55 -14.50
CA PRO A 124 -15.47 1.80 -13.89
C PRO A 124 -16.20 0.54 -13.44
N GLU A 125 -16.05 -0.57 -14.17
CA GLU A 125 -16.73 -1.84 -13.90
C GLU A 125 -15.98 -2.73 -12.89
N ALA A 126 -14.77 -2.34 -12.47
CA ALA A 126 -14.03 -3.07 -11.46
C ALA A 126 -14.56 -2.78 -10.05
N LEU A 127 -14.78 -3.85 -9.30
CA LEU A 127 -15.24 -3.83 -7.91
C LEU A 127 -14.09 -3.98 -6.91
N ILE A 128 -13.02 -4.66 -7.34
CA ILE A 128 -11.85 -5.01 -6.52
C ILE A 128 -10.55 -4.86 -7.34
N GLU A 129 -9.52 -4.35 -6.68
CA GLU A 129 -8.13 -4.42 -7.13
C GLU A 129 -7.26 -5.03 -6.02
N ILE A 130 -6.45 -6.03 -6.34
CA ILE A 130 -5.62 -6.75 -5.38
C ILE A 130 -4.16 -6.48 -5.69
N GLU A 131 -3.46 -5.91 -4.72
CA GLU A 131 -2.00 -5.83 -4.70
C GLU A 131 -1.46 -6.95 -3.79
N ALA A 132 -0.37 -7.59 -4.20
CA ALA A 132 0.22 -8.71 -3.46
C ALA A 132 1.74 -8.59 -3.27
N VAL A 133 2.22 -9.21 -2.21
CA VAL A 133 3.64 -9.43 -1.93
C VAL A 133 3.83 -10.92 -1.67
N ALA A 134 4.78 -11.53 -2.38
CA ALA A 134 5.16 -12.92 -2.22
C ALA A 134 6.62 -13.06 -1.78
N THR A 135 6.97 -14.23 -1.27
CA THR A 135 8.31 -14.51 -0.73
C THR A 135 8.83 -15.89 -1.14
N ARG A 136 10.15 -16.00 -1.28
CA ARG A 136 10.85 -17.29 -1.41
C ARG A 136 11.14 -17.94 -0.06
N GLU A 137 11.05 -17.17 1.01
CA GLU A 137 11.36 -17.64 2.34
C GLU A 137 10.29 -18.62 2.83
N ALA A 138 10.76 -19.79 3.24
CA ALA A 138 9.91 -20.83 3.80
C ALA A 138 9.56 -20.56 5.27
N ASP A 139 10.47 -19.92 6.02
CA ASP A 139 10.25 -19.57 7.41
C ASP A 139 9.40 -18.30 7.52
N ARG A 140 8.16 -18.48 7.97
CA ARG A 140 7.14 -17.44 8.07
C ARG A 140 6.47 -17.55 9.42
N ARG A 141 6.56 -16.49 10.22
CA ARG A 141 5.94 -16.44 11.54
C ARG A 141 4.63 -15.67 11.46
N TYR A 142 3.51 -16.36 11.61
CA TYR A 142 2.18 -15.76 11.58
C TYR A 142 1.68 -15.46 13.00
N VAL A 143 0.95 -14.34 13.14
CA VAL A 143 0.14 -14.02 14.32
C VAL A 143 -1.31 -14.01 13.91
N TRP A 144 -2.16 -14.63 14.72
CA TRP A 144 -3.59 -14.76 14.49
C TRP A 144 -4.34 -14.03 15.61
N ALA A 145 -5.39 -13.28 15.29
CA ALA A 145 -6.22 -12.67 16.33
C ALA A 145 -6.96 -13.72 17.17
N ARG A 146 -7.27 -14.87 16.55
CA ARG A 146 -7.85 -16.06 17.19
C ARG A 146 -7.58 -17.29 16.33
N GLU A 147 -7.68 -18.46 16.94
CA GLU A 147 -7.63 -19.73 16.22
C GLU A 147 -8.70 -19.76 15.11
N ALA A 148 -8.29 -20.17 13.90
CA ALA A 148 -9.16 -20.21 12.71
C ALA A 148 -9.88 -18.87 12.39
N ASP A 149 -9.23 -17.72 12.59
CA ASP A 149 -9.77 -16.41 12.17
C ASP A 149 -10.20 -16.46 10.68
N PRO A 150 -11.49 -16.20 10.37
CA PRO A 150 -12.00 -16.30 9.01
C PRO A 150 -11.37 -15.30 8.04
N GLN A 151 -10.76 -14.21 8.54
CA GLN A 151 -10.06 -13.19 7.75
C GLN A 151 -8.56 -13.48 7.57
N GLY A 152 -8.08 -14.63 8.06
CA GLY A 152 -6.66 -14.98 8.02
C GLY A 152 -5.84 -14.35 9.16
N PRO A 153 -4.50 -14.44 9.08
CA PRO A 153 -3.61 -13.89 10.10
C PRO A 153 -3.72 -12.36 10.17
N VAL A 154 -3.42 -11.80 11.35
CA VAL A 154 -3.30 -10.34 11.55
C VAL A 154 -1.91 -9.82 11.21
N ALA A 155 -0.89 -10.67 11.35
CA ALA A 155 0.47 -10.33 10.96
C ALA A 155 1.25 -11.53 10.44
N VAL A 156 2.26 -11.25 9.63
CA VAL A 156 3.27 -12.22 9.21
C VAL A 156 4.65 -11.57 9.24
N GLN A 157 5.61 -12.24 9.87
CA GLN A 157 7.02 -11.88 9.83
C GLN A 157 7.76 -12.84 8.90
N VAL A 158 8.51 -12.27 7.95
CA VAL A 158 9.26 -12.98 6.92
C VAL A 158 10.32 -12.06 6.31
N ALA A 159 11.47 -12.61 5.90
CA ALA A 159 12.55 -11.86 5.23
C ALA A 159 12.94 -10.55 5.96
N GLY A 160 13.01 -10.60 7.29
CA GLY A 160 13.37 -9.46 8.14
C GLY A 160 12.32 -8.35 8.25
N LEU A 161 11.16 -8.51 7.61
CA LEU A 161 9.99 -7.62 7.68
C LEU A 161 8.85 -8.28 8.46
N ALA A 162 7.99 -7.46 9.05
CA ALA A 162 6.72 -7.88 9.60
C ALA A 162 5.60 -7.01 9.02
N PHE A 163 4.64 -7.64 8.35
CA PHE A 163 3.46 -6.99 7.82
C PHE A 163 2.30 -7.21 8.79
N VAL A 164 1.71 -6.12 9.27
CA VAL A 164 0.50 -6.16 10.10
C VAL A 164 -0.65 -5.58 9.27
N ARG A 165 -1.72 -6.35 9.08
CA ARG A 165 -2.88 -5.90 8.28
C ARG A 165 -3.52 -4.65 8.88
N GLY A 166 -4.31 -3.95 8.08
CA GLY A 166 -5.15 -2.83 8.54
C GLY A 166 -5.86 -3.12 9.86
N GLN A 167 -5.52 -2.35 10.89
CA GLN A 167 -6.07 -2.49 12.23
C GLN A 167 -7.21 -1.50 12.45
N HIS A 168 -8.27 -1.99 13.10
CA HIS A 168 -9.41 -1.20 13.55
C HIS A 168 -9.56 -1.30 15.07
N ALA A 169 -10.30 -0.37 15.66
CA ALA A 169 -10.53 -0.28 17.11
C ALA A 169 -11.58 -1.28 17.63
N LEU A 170 -11.46 -2.55 17.21
CA LEU A 170 -12.38 -3.62 17.60
C LEU A 170 -12.24 -3.93 19.09
N ASP A 171 -13.38 -4.02 19.78
CA ASP A 171 -13.48 -4.67 21.10
C ASP A 171 -13.53 -6.21 20.94
N ASP A 172 -13.72 -6.91 22.07
CA ASP A 172 -13.74 -8.37 22.13
C ASP A 172 -14.96 -8.98 21.41
N ASP A 173 -16.03 -8.19 21.23
CA ASP A 173 -17.21 -8.57 20.45
C ASP A 173 -17.06 -8.25 18.96
N GLY A 174 -15.92 -7.66 18.55
CA GLY A 174 -15.68 -7.25 17.17
C GLY A 174 -16.44 -5.99 16.74
N ARG A 175 -16.83 -5.13 17.69
CA ARG A 175 -17.47 -3.84 17.42
C ARG A 175 -16.47 -2.69 17.52
N VAL A 176 -16.70 -1.63 16.75
CA VAL A 176 -15.94 -0.38 16.83
C VAL A 176 -16.76 0.67 17.57
N SER A 177 -16.12 1.38 18.50
CA SER A 177 -16.75 2.43 19.29
C SER A 177 -15.74 3.50 19.73
N GLY A 178 -16.26 4.64 20.20
CA GLY A 178 -15.45 5.75 20.69
C GLY A 178 -15.09 6.77 19.61
N ASP A 179 -14.50 7.87 20.07
CA ASP A 179 -14.00 8.95 19.19
C ASP A 179 -12.69 8.58 18.50
N LEU A 180 -12.22 9.44 17.59
CA LEU A 180 -11.01 9.19 16.80
C LEU A 180 -9.79 8.89 17.69
N MET A 181 -9.64 9.60 18.80
CA MET A 181 -8.50 9.42 19.70
C MET A 181 -8.55 8.06 20.41
N SER A 182 -9.71 7.69 20.95
CA SER A 182 -9.92 6.39 21.60
C SER A 182 -9.74 5.24 20.62
N GLN A 183 -10.24 5.39 19.38
CA GLN A 183 -10.05 4.40 18.33
C GLN A 183 -8.56 4.26 17.96
N THR A 184 -7.86 5.38 17.76
CA THR A 184 -6.43 5.38 17.44
C THR A 184 -5.62 4.73 18.56
N TYR A 185 -5.89 5.07 19.82
CA TYR A 185 -5.17 4.48 20.96
C TYR A 185 -5.38 2.97 21.05
N ARG A 186 -6.62 2.48 20.87
CA ARG A 186 -6.93 1.05 20.87
C ARG A 186 -6.24 0.31 19.72
N ILE A 187 -6.23 0.89 18.52
CA ILE A 187 -5.49 0.34 17.36
C ILE A 187 -4.01 0.16 17.72
N TYR A 188 -3.40 1.17 18.33
CA TYR A 188 -2.00 1.10 18.73
C TYR A 188 -1.82 0.03 19.82
N GLN A 189 -2.58 0.02 20.91
CA GLN A 189 -2.48 -1.00 21.96
C GLN A 189 -2.54 -2.44 21.41
N ARG A 190 -3.50 -2.72 20.52
CA ARG A 190 -3.65 -4.04 19.87
C ARG A 190 -2.43 -4.37 19.00
N THR A 191 -1.97 -3.42 18.19
CA THR A 191 -0.77 -3.58 17.36
C THR A 191 0.47 -3.84 18.22
N GLY A 192 0.61 -3.16 19.36
CA GLY A 192 1.70 -3.39 20.29
C GLY A 192 1.72 -4.82 20.85
N ALA A 193 0.56 -5.45 21.05
CA ALA A 193 0.48 -6.86 21.42
C ALA A 193 0.95 -7.79 20.29
N ILE A 194 0.53 -7.51 19.05
CA ILE A 194 0.97 -8.24 17.84
C ILE A 194 2.49 -8.14 17.66
N LEU A 195 3.06 -6.93 17.79
CA LEU A 195 4.51 -6.72 17.71
C LEU A 195 5.25 -7.53 18.77
N ARG A 196 4.80 -7.49 20.04
CA ARG A 196 5.42 -8.28 21.11
C ARG A 196 5.37 -9.78 20.84
N GLU A 197 4.26 -10.29 20.29
CA GLU A 197 4.15 -11.69 19.91
C GLU A 197 5.19 -12.05 18.85
N LEU A 198 5.45 -11.16 17.88
CA LEU A 198 6.53 -11.32 16.89
C LEU A 198 7.94 -11.11 17.46
N GLY A 199 8.09 -10.74 18.74
CA GLY A 199 9.38 -10.39 19.34
C GLY A 199 9.91 -9.04 18.86
N LEU A 200 9.02 -8.13 18.47
CA LEU A 200 9.30 -6.78 18.00
C LEU A 200 8.74 -5.72 18.96
N ASP A 201 9.22 -4.49 18.84
CA ASP A 201 8.69 -3.32 19.54
C ASP A 201 8.34 -2.15 18.60
N TRP A 202 7.85 -1.05 19.17
CA TRP A 202 7.46 0.13 18.40
C TRP A 202 8.62 0.87 17.74
N GLY A 203 9.82 0.79 18.31
CA GLY A 203 11.05 1.29 17.72
C GLY A 203 11.38 0.61 16.39
N GLN A 204 10.78 -0.55 16.12
CA GLN A 204 10.96 -1.30 14.88
C GLN A 204 9.88 -1.07 13.84
N VAL A 205 8.83 -0.30 14.12
CA VAL A 205 7.85 0.12 13.11
C VAL A 205 8.52 1.09 12.13
N VAL A 206 8.55 0.72 10.85
CA VAL A 206 9.22 1.45 9.77
C VAL A 206 8.25 2.19 8.85
N LYS A 207 6.99 1.73 8.78
CA LYS A 207 5.97 2.35 7.93
C LYS A 207 4.59 2.27 8.57
N THR A 208 3.82 3.35 8.47
CA THR A 208 2.37 3.35 8.67
C THR A 208 1.65 3.81 7.40
N VAL A 209 0.48 3.24 7.14
CA VAL A 209 -0.48 3.75 6.15
C VAL A 209 -1.82 3.88 6.85
N GLU A 210 -2.33 5.10 6.92
CA GLU A 210 -3.53 5.47 7.67
C GLU A 210 -4.64 5.83 6.68
N PHE A 211 -5.81 5.20 6.81
CA PHE A 211 -7.02 5.54 6.06
C PHE A 211 -8.02 6.19 7.00
N ILE A 212 -8.45 7.40 6.66
CA ILE A 212 -9.29 8.25 7.51
C ILE A 212 -10.59 8.55 6.78
N VAL A 213 -11.74 8.46 7.47
CA VAL A 213 -13.02 8.87 6.87
C VAL A 213 -13.18 10.40 6.93
N PRO A 214 -13.97 11.04 6.03
CA PRO A 214 -14.08 12.49 5.98
C PRO A 214 -14.50 13.14 7.30
N SER A 215 -15.39 12.49 8.07
CA SER A 215 -15.87 12.99 9.36
C SER A 215 -14.79 13.08 10.44
N ALA A 216 -13.69 12.32 10.29
CA ALA A 216 -12.58 12.30 11.24
C ALA A 216 -11.45 13.29 10.90
N LEU A 217 -11.42 13.81 9.67
CA LEU A 217 -10.36 14.70 9.18
C LEU A 217 -10.13 15.95 10.08
N PRO A 218 -11.17 16.65 10.60
CA PRO A 218 -10.96 17.83 11.45
C PRO A 218 -10.14 17.56 12.71
N SER A 219 -10.28 16.36 13.29
CA SER A 219 -9.56 15.94 14.51
C SER A 219 -8.31 15.10 14.20
N TYR A 220 -8.01 14.83 12.93
CA TYR A 220 -6.91 13.93 12.56
C TYR A 220 -5.56 14.37 13.10
N ARG A 221 -5.29 15.69 13.16
CA ARG A 221 -4.04 16.23 13.71
C ARG A 221 -3.80 15.82 15.17
N ASP A 222 -4.86 15.57 15.94
CA ASP A 222 -4.78 15.25 17.36
C ASP A 222 -4.20 13.84 17.58
N THR A 223 -4.33 12.95 16.60
CA THR A 223 -3.72 11.59 16.60
C THR A 223 -2.20 11.63 16.70
N ALA A 224 -1.56 12.78 16.42
CA ALA A 224 -0.13 12.96 16.63
C ALA A 224 0.29 12.78 18.10
N GLN A 225 -0.62 12.92 19.06
CA GLN A 225 -0.35 12.57 20.46
C GLN A 225 -0.08 11.08 20.61
N VAL A 226 -0.92 10.22 20.03
CA VAL A 226 -0.75 8.76 20.08
C VAL A 226 0.55 8.35 19.39
N ARG A 227 0.83 8.91 18.20
CA ARG A 227 2.11 8.65 17.52
C ARG A 227 3.32 9.06 18.36
N ARG A 228 3.26 10.19 19.08
CA ARG A 228 4.35 10.61 19.99
C ARG A 228 4.55 9.64 21.14
N GLU A 229 3.49 9.08 21.68
CA GLU A 229 3.56 8.14 22.79
C GLU A 229 4.18 6.80 22.37
N PHE A 230 3.71 6.24 21.25
CA PHE A 230 4.09 4.89 20.84
C PHE A 230 5.32 4.84 19.93
N LEU A 231 5.48 5.79 18.98
CA LEU A 231 6.49 5.70 17.91
C LEU A 231 7.73 6.57 18.15
N ALA A 232 7.77 7.34 19.24
CA ALA A 232 8.98 8.08 19.62
C ALA A 232 10.09 7.12 20.09
N PRO A 233 11.37 7.56 20.07
CA PRO A 233 11.86 8.86 19.59
C PRO A 233 12.09 8.92 18.07
N VAL A 234 12.08 7.78 17.38
CA VAL A 234 12.35 7.70 15.93
C VAL A 234 11.09 7.25 15.19
N TYR A 235 10.43 8.21 14.55
CA TYR A 235 9.18 7.97 13.82
C TYR A 235 9.39 7.20 12.51
N PRO A 236 8.41 6.39 12.07
CA PRO A 236 8.44 5.72 10.77
C PRO A 236 8.22 6.70 9.61
N ALA A 237 8.29 6.18 8.38
CA ALA A 237 7.58 6.81 7.26
C ALA A 237 6.06 6.65 7.45
N ALA A 238 5.26 7.61 6.97
CA ALA A 238 3.80 7.56 7.09
C ALA A 238 3.09 8.04 5.83
N THR A 239 1.90 7.53 5.58
CA THR A 239 0.99 7.95 4.51
C THR A 239 -0.41 8.09 5.10
N GLY A 240 -1.13 9.15 4.77
CA GLY A 240 -2.48 9.40 5.27
C GLY A 240 -3.43 9.73 4.13
N ILE A 241 -4.42 8.87 3.89
CA ILE A 241 -5.35 8.97 2.75
C ILE A 241 -6.78 9.07 3.26
N ILE A 242 -7.60 9.91 2.62
CA ILE A 242 -9.03 9.98 2.95
C ILE A 242 -9.77 8.90 2.14
N ALA A 243 -10.34 7.94 2.85
CA ALA A 243 -11.17 6.88 2.29
C ALA A 243 -12.65 7.27 2.41
N PRO A 244 -13.54 6.89 1.47
CA PRO A 244 -14.96 7.22 1.57
C PRO A 244 -15.65 6.46 2.71
N ALA A 245 -15.16 5.25 3.03
CA ALA A 245 -15.63 4.40 4.10
C ALA A 245 -14.52 3.39 4.47
N LEU A 246 -14.62 2.81 5.66
CA LEU A 246 -13.75 1.73 6.13
C LEU A 246 -14.54 0.43 6.26
N ALA A 247 -13.85 -0.69 6.50
CA ALA A 247 -14.49 -2.00 6.62
C ALA A 247 -15.58 -2.06 7.71
N TYR A 248 -15.46 -1.26 8.76
CA TYR A 248 -16.44 -1.16 9.84
C TYR A 248 -17.12 0.21 9.80
N PRO A 249 -18.47 0.29 9.75
CA PRO A 249 -19.18 1.57 9.60
C PRO A 249 -18.86 2.62 10.66
N GLU A 250 -18.61 2.20 11.90
CA GLU A 250 -18.28 3.08 13.02
C GLU A 250 -16.78 3.43 13.10
N ALA A 251 -15.94 2.81 12.24
CA ALA A 251 -14.52 3.12 12.22
C ALA A 251 -14.25 4.49 11.60
N LEU A 252 -13.45 5.27 12.30
CA LEU A 252 -13.00 6.60 11.90
C LEU A 252 -11.61 6.59 11.27
N ILE A 253 -10.82 5.57 11.62
CA ILE A 253 -9.45 5.36 11.15
C ILE A 253 -9.13 3.87 11.06
N GLU A 254 -8.36 3.50 10.05
CA GLU A 254 -7.67 2.22 9.90
C GLU A 254 -6.17 2.49 9.79
N VAL A 255 -5.35 1.68 10.44
CA VAL A 255 -3.88 1.81 10.33
C VAL A 255 -3.24 0.49 9.97
N GLU A 256 -2.53 0.46 8.86
CA GLU A 256 -1.62 -0.63 8.49
C GLU A 256 -0.21 -0.32 8.99
N PHE A 257 0.51 -1.36 9.43
CA PHE A 257 1.89 -1.24 9.93
C PHE A 257 2.83 -2.19 9.22
N ILE A 258 4.05 -1.70 8.96
CA ILE A 258 5.20 -2.54 8.64
C ILE A 258 6.27 -2.29 9.70
N ALA A 259 6.80 -3.38 10.26
CA ALA A 259 7.95 -3.36 11.15
C ALA A 259 9.14 -4.12 10.53
N SER A 260 10.34 -3.89 11.05
CA SER A 260 11.55 -4.58 10.60
C SER A 260 12.40 -5.08 11.77
N SER A 261 12.95 -6.27 11.60
CA SER A 261 13.98 -6.80 12.50
C SER A 261 15.34 -6.08 12.35
N HIS A 262 15.52 -5.31 11.27
CA HIS A 262 16.73 -4.51 11.07
C HIS A 262 16.62 -3.14 11.78
N PRO A 263 17.76 -2.53 12.15
CA PRO A 263 17.78 -1.18 12.70
C PRO A 263 17.08 -0.18 11.77
N LYS A 264 16.26 0.70 12.38
CA LYS A 264 15.56 1.77 11.68
C LYS A 264 16.41 3.04 11.67
N GLU A 265 16.76 3.49 10.46
CA GLU A 265 17.58 4.67 10.21
C GLU A 265 16.73 5.76 9.54
N VAL A 266 16.83 7.00 10.02
CA VAL A 266 16.11 8.13 9.40
C VAL A 266 16.81 8.53 8.11
N VAL A 267 16.03 8.69 7.04
CA VAL A 267 16.48 9.27 5.78
C VAL A 267 15.78 10.61 5.60
N ASN A 268 16.52 11.70 5.73
CA ASN A 268 16.01 13.06 5.54
C ASN A 268 17.04 13.93 4.81
N PRO A 269 16.72 14.50 3.63
CA PRO A 269 17.63 15.37 2.86
C PRO A 269 17.85 16.77 3.45
N GLY A 270 17.57 16.99 4.74
CA GLY A 270 17.67 18.29 5.41
C GLY A 270 16.36 19.09 5.42
N TRP A 271 15.22 18.45 5.13
CA TRP A 271 13.90 19.07 5.17
C TRP A 271 13.44 19.29 6.61
N SER A 272 13.57 20.53 7.08
CA SER A 272 13.28 20.94 8.46
C SER A 272 11.83 20.75 8.87
N ARG A 273 10.87 20.74 7.93
CA ARG A 273 9.44 20.49 8.22
C ARG A 273 9.21 19.20 9.01
N TYR A 274 10.01 18.16 8.75
CA TYR A 274 9.86 16.85 9.39
C TYR A 274 10.30 16.85 10.86
N GLN A 275 11.02 17.86 11.34
CA GLN A 275 11.38 18.00 12.76
C GLN A 275 10.17 18.27 13.66
N ARG A 276 9.05 18.72 13.07
CA ARG A 276 7.80 19.04 13.79
C ARG A 276 6.72 17.98 13.60
N LEU A 277 7.00 16.93 12.82
CA LEU A 277 6.03 15.91 12.43
C LEU A 277 6.30 14.61 13.19
N THR A 278 5.30 13.72 13.16
CA THR A 278 5.35 12.39 13.79
C THR A 278 5.64 11.29 12.77
N TYR A 279 6.37 11.65 11.71
CA TYR A 279 6.87 10.76 10.66
C TYR A 279 8.09 11.39 9.98
N ASN A 280 8.88 10.57 9.29
CA ASN A 280 10.05 10.97 8.51
C ASN A 280 9.76 10.89 6.99
N PRO A 281 10.49 11.62 6.13
CA PRO A 281 10.26 11.56 4.68
C PRO A 281 10.61 10.19 4.12
N ALA A 282 11.60 9.52 4.71
CA ALA A 282 11.81 8.10 4.58
C ALA A 282 12.51 7.54 5.83
N VAL A 283 12.43 6.23 6.00
CA VAL A 283 13.33 5.48 6.88
C VAL A 283 13.92 4.30 6.12
N ARG A 284 15.14 3.93 6.46
CA ARG A 284 15.82 2.74 5.94
C ARG A 284 15.86 1.67 7.03
N ALA A 285 15.61 0.42 6.65
CA ALA A 285 15.87 -0.74 7.51
C ALA A 285 16.42 -1.88 6.66
N GLY A 286 17.66 -2.29 6.96
CA GLY A 286 18.41 -3.22 6.10
C GLY A 286 18.58 -2.63 4.69
N ARG A 287 18.06 -3.35 3.68
CA ARG A 287 18.06 -2.93 2.27
C ARG A 287 16.80 -2.16 1.84
N TYR A 288 15.76 -2.11 2.67
CA TYR A 288 14.50 -1.46 2.32
C TYR A 288 14.53 0.03 2.68
N ILE A 289 13.97 0.85 1.80
CA ILE A 289 13.73 2.28 2.02
C ILE A 289 12.22 2.50 1.98
N PHE A 290 11.63 2.79 3.14
CA PHE A 290 10.21 3.10 3.28
C PHE A 290 10.03 4.59 3.14
N LEU A 291 9.35 5.05 2.08
CA LEU A 291 9.11 6.47 1.83
C LEU A 291 7.76 6.88 2.38
N ALA A 292 7.65 8.06 2.97
CA ALA A 292 6.35 8.64 3.33
C ALA A 292 5.56 8.99 2.07
N GLY A 293 4.23 9.02 2.19
CA GLY A 293 3.35 9.48 1.12
C GLY A 293 3.77 10.87 0.66
N GLN A 294 3.96 11.03 -0.65
CA GLN A 294 4.36 12.29 -1.26
C GLN A 294 3.22 12.86 -2.09
N GLY A 295 2.65 13.96 -1.63
CA GLY A 295 1.87 14.88 -2.46
C GLY A 295 2.76 15.99 -3.05
N ALA A 296 2.17 16.85 -3.88
CA ALA A 296 2.88 17.99 -4.49
C ALA A 296 3.11 19.15 -3.51
N LEU A 297 3.83 18.86 -2.43
CA LEU A 297 4.17 19.82 -1.39
C LEU A 297 5.62 20.28 -1.56
N ASP A 298 5.86 21.60 -1.53
CA ASP A 298 7.21 22.12 -1.41
C ASP A 298 7.75 21.80 0.00
N PRO A 299 8.89 21.10 0.12
CA PRO A 299 9.39 20.64 1.41
C PRO A 299 9.95 21.76 2.30
N HIS A 300 10.23 22.94 1.76
CA HIS A 300 10.76 24.10 2.45
C HIS A 300 9.64 25.05 2.90
N THR A 301 8.66 25.32 2.03
CA THR A 301 7.56 26.26 2.32
C THR A 301 6.33 25.57 2.92
N SER A 302 6.23 24.24 2.76
CA SER A 302 5.04 23.44 3.10
C SER A 302 3.75 23.90 2.40
N GLN A 303 3.86 24.56 1.25
CA GLN A 303 2.74 24.92 0.38
C GLN A 303 2.51 23.82 -0.67
N VAL A 304 1.26 23.67 -1.11
CA VAL A 304 0.93 22.82 -2.26
C VAL A 304 1.27 23.60 -3.53
N GLU A 305 1.93 22.94 -4.46
CA GLU A 305 2.33 23.50 -5.76
C GLU A 305 1.50 22.87 -6.88
N HIS A 306 1.39 23.60 -8.00
CA HIS A 306 0.69 23.13 -9.21
C HIS A 306 -0.79 22.76 -8.95
N GLU A 307 -1.51 23.60 -8.21
CA GLU A 307 -2.95 23.43 -7.97
C GLU A 307 -3.71 23.28 -9.31
N GLY A 308 -4.59 22.29 -9.38
CA GLY A 308 -5.37 22.00 -10.59
C GLY A 308 -4.64 21.21 -11.69
N ASP A 309 -3.33 20.93 -11.56
CA ASP A 309 -2.55 20.21 -12.56
C ASP A 309 -1.94 18.92 -12.01
N VAL A 310 -2.67 17.81 -12.14
CA VAL A 310 -2.21 16.49 -11.66
C VAL A 310 -0.91 16.03 -12.32
N VAL A 311 -0.62 16.45 -13.56
CA VAL A 311 0.58 16.04 -14.29
C VAL A 311 1.81 16.71 -13.68
N GLN A 312 1.74 18.02 -13.44
CA GLN A 312 2.81 18.77 -12.81
C GLN A 312 2.98 18.38 -11.33
N GLN A 313 1.88 18.09 -10.63
CA GLN A 313 1.93 17.51 -9.29
C GLN A 313 2.67 16.17 -9.26
N THR A 314 2.36 15.23 -10.16
CA THR A 314 3.10 13.96 -10.27
C THR A 314 4.58 14.18 -10.58
N ALA A 315 4.91 15.11 -11.48
CA ALA A 315 6.31 15.41 -11.82
C ALA A 315 7.10 15.93 -10.60
N MET A 316 6.47 16.79 -9.79
CA MET A 316 7.06 17.26 -8.55
C MET A 316 7.23 16.13 -7.53
N ILE A 317 6.22 15.27 -7.38
CA ILE A 317 6.26 14.13 -6.45
C ILE A 317 7.46 13.23 -6.77
N TYR A 318 7.67 12.85 -8.03
CA TYR A 318 8.82 12.01 -8.39
C TYR A 318 10.18 12.73 -8.23
N ARG A 319 10.25 14.05 -8.45
CA ARG A 319 11.46 14.82 -8.11
C ARG A 319 11.74 14.75 -6.60
N ASN A 320 10.72 14.95 -5.77
CA ASN A 320 10.85 14.89 -4.31
C ASN A 320 11.28 13.50 -3.83
N LEU A 321 10.66 12.44 -4.37
CA LEU A 321 11.10 11.05 -4.10
C LEU A 321 12.57 10.84 -4.49
N GLY A 322 12.99 11.38 -5.65
CA GLY A 322 14.39 11.31 -6.09
C GLY A 322 15.37 11.99 -5.13
N VAL A 323 15.01 13.15 -4.57
CA VAL A 323 15.81 13.86 -3.56
C VAL A 323 15.91 13.04 -2.26
N VAL A 324 14.81 12.47 -1.79
CA VAL A 324 14.78 11.63 -0.58
C VAL A 324 15.60 10.35 -0.79
N LEU A 325 15.46 9.68 -1.92
CA LEU A 325 16.26 8.49 -2.27
C LEU A 325 17.75 8.81 -2.37
N SER A 326 18.10 9.98 -2.91
CA SER A 326 19.51 10.43 -2.99
C SER A 326 20.13 10.57 -1.60
N ALA A 327 19.36 11.02 -0.60
CA ALA A 327 19.81 11.07 0.80
C ALA A 327 20.04 9.68 1.41
N ALA A 328 19.46 8.62 0.84
CA ALA A 328 19.74 7.22 1.17
C ALA A 328 20.82 6.57 0.29
N GLY A 329 21.48 7.34 -0.58
CA GLY A 329 22.45 6.81 -1.55
C GLY A 329 21.83 6.04 -2.72
N ALA A 330 20.55 6.28 -3.01
CA ALA A 330 19.78 5.62 -4.06
C ALA A 330 19.24 6.62 -5.10
N THR A 331 18.73 6.10 -6.22
CA THR A 331 17.99 6.87 -7.23
C THR A 331 16.55 6.35 -7.33
N LEU A 332 15.72 6.95 -8.18
CA LEU A 332 14.39 6.43 -8.51
C LEU A 332 14.43 4.98 -9.03
N ASP A 333 15.56 4.50 -9.54
CA ASP A 333 15.75 3.11 -9.95
C ASP A 333 15.68 2.13 -8.78
N ALA A 334 15.81 2.58 -7.52
CA ALA A 334 15.61 1.75 -6.35
C ALA A 334 14.13 1.48 -6.05
N LEU A 335 13.18 2.23 -6.63
CA LEU A 335 11.74 2.02 -6.37
C LEU A 335 11.28 0.67 -6.92
N VAL A 336 10.64 -0.11 -6.07
CA VAL A 336 10.10 -1.44 -6.41
C VAL A 336 8.58 -1.47 -6.39
N LYS A 337 7.95 -0.58 -5.63
CA LYS A 337 6.50 -0.48 -5.53
C LYS A 337 6.05 0.97 -5.37
N THR A 338 4.96 1.32 -6.03
CA THR A 338 4.23 2.59 -5.87
C THR A 338 2.73 2.36 -5.78
N VAL A 339 2.04 3.06 -4.89
CA VAL A 339 0.57 3.21 -4.91
C VAL A 339 0.25 4.67 -5.18
N GLU A 340 -0.49 4.94 -6.24
CA GLU A 340 -0.97 6.27 -6.59
C GLU A 340 -2.43 6.40 -6.13
N PHE A 341 -2.66 7.25 -5.14
CA PHE A 341 -3.99 7.64 -4.69
C PHE A 341 -4.39 8.92 -5.42
N VAL A 342 -5.31 8.81 -6.37
CA VAL A 342 -5.79 9.96 -7.15
C VAL A 342 -7.15 10.42 -6.63
N THR A 343 -7.36 11.73 -6.55
CA THR A 343 -8.66 12.29 -6.16
C THR A 343 -9.63 12.28 -7.35
N PRO A 344 -10.96 12.42 -7.11
CA PRO A 344 -11.92 12.58 -8.20
C PRO A 344 -11.60 13.77 -9.12
N GLN A 345 -11.01 14.84 -8.57
CA GLN A 345 -10.60 16.03 -9.31
C GLN A 345 -9.37 15.77 -10.19
N GLY A 346 -8.43 14.93 -9.74
CA GLY A 346 -7.24 14.54 -10.52
C GLY A 346 -7.51 13.48 -11.59
N LEU A 347 -8.56 12.66 -11.40
CA LEU A 347 -8.85 11.50 -12.25
C LEU A 347 -9.00 11.81 -13.76
N PRO A 348 -9.66 12.89 -14.21
CA PRO A 348 -9.85 13.16 -15.64
C PRO A 348 -8.52 13.24 -16.42
N GLU A 349 -7.51 13.87 -15.84
CA GLU A 349 -6.20 14.09 -16.46
C GLU A 349 -5.15 13.05 -16.02
N TYR A 350 -5.49 12.16 -15.09
CA TYR A 350 -4.57 11.19 -14.50
C TYR A 350 -3.85 10.31 -15.54
N ARG A 351 -4.52 9.94 -16.64
CA ARG A 351 -3.87 9.13 -17.71
C ARG A 351 -2.64 9.81 -18.31
N ARG A 352 -2.57 11.14 -18.30
CA ARG A 352 -1.43 11.92 -18.84
C ARG A 352 -0.18 11.81 -17.98
N THR A 353 -0.31 11.45 -16.69
CA THR A 353 0.84 11.21 -15.79
C THR A 353 1.74 10.07 -16.27
N ALA A 354 1.25 9.19 -17.16
CA ALA A 354 2.07 8.18 -17.81
C ALA A 354 3.28 8.77 -18.55
N ALA A 355 3.17 9.98 -19.12
CA ALA A 355 4.31 10.66 -19.75
C ALA A 355 5.38 11.03 -18.72
N VAL A 356 4.96 11.48 -17.53
CA VAL A 356 5.86 11.79 -16.41
C VAL A 356 6.60 10.53 -15.98
N ARG A 357 5.90 9.40 -15.81
CA ARG A 357 6.52 8.09 -15.49
C ARG A 357 7.58 7.69 -16.52
N ARG A 358 7.28 7.80 -17.82
CA ARG A 358 8.26 7.49 -18.90
C ARG A 358 9.51 8.37 -18.83
N SER A 359 9.35 9.63 -18.45
CA SER A 359 10.48 10.56 -18.33
C SER A 359 11.27 10.42 -17.03
N SER A 360 10.63 9.93 -15.96
CA SER A 360 11.22 9.87 -14.61
C SER A 360 11.89 8.55 -14.30
N PHE A 361 11.38 7.44 -14.85
CA PHE A 361 11.84 6.10 -14.54
C PHE A 361 12.54 5.43 -15.73
N ARG A 362 13.44 4.52 -15.40
CA ARG A 362 14.01 3.56 -16.35
C ARG A 362 13.36 2.20 -16.16
N GLN A 363 13.32 1.41 -17.22
CA GLN A 363 12.91 0.02 -17.10
C GLN A 363 13.98 -0.79 -16.34
N PRO A 364 13.58 -1.76 -15.50
CA PRO A 364 12.19 -2.11 -15.21
C PRO A 364 11.49 -1.08 -14.30
N TYR A 365 10.27 -0.68 -14.68
CA TYR A 365 9.44 0.25 -13.92
C TYR A 365 9.05 -0.36 -12.56
N PRO A 366 8.74 0.45 -11.52
CA PRO A 366 8.16 -0.08 -10.29
C PRO A 366 6.88 -0.90 -10.55
N ALA A 367 6.58 -1.85 -9.67
CA ALA A 367 5.22 -2.35 -9.58
C ALA A 367 4.30 -1.21 -9.14
N ALA A 368 3.13 -1.06 -9.75
CA ALA A 368 2.26 0.07 -9.53
C ALA A 368 0.80 -0.33 -9.32
N THR A 369 0.16 0.34 -8.37
CA THR A 369 -1.27 0.25 -8.06
C THR A 369 -1.85 1.65 -8.16
N GLY A 370 -3.01 1.83 -8.79
CA GLY A 370 -3.62 3.15 -8.96
C GLY A 370 -5.09 3.10 -8.57
N VAL A 371 -5.48 3.87 -7.57
CA VAL A 371 -6.82 3.82 -6.99
C VAL A 371 -7.37 5.21 -6.73
N VAL A 372 -8.71 5.36 -6.80
CA VAL A 372 -9.36 6.65 -6.58
C VAL A 372 -9.78 6.76 -5.12
N CYS A 373 -9.11 7.61 -4.35
CA CYS A 373 -9.47 7.89 -2.97
C CYS A 373 -10.64 8.89 -2.88
N GLU A 374 -11.13 9.18 -1.68
CA GLU A 374 -12.14 10.23 -1.50
C GLU A 374 -11.50 11.62 -1.61
N ALA A 375 -10.38 11.82 -0.91
CA ALA A 375 -9.62 13.06 -0.89
C ALA A 375 -8.20 12.81 -0.35
N LEU A 376 -7.39 13.87 -0.32
CA LEU A 376 -6.07 13.90 0.32
C LEU A 376 -6.09 14.90 1.50
N LEU A 377 -5.05 14.87 2.34
CA LEU A 377 -4.94 15.71 3.54
C LEU A 377 -4.87 17.23 3.25
N ARG A 378 -4.61 17.61 2.00
CA ARG A 378 -4.69 18.98 1.50
C ARG A 378 -5.63 18.99 0.30
N PRO A 379 -6.67 19.85 0.29
CA PRO A 379 -7.67 19.85 -0.77
C PRO A 379 -7.11 20.21 -2.15
N GLU A 380 -5.98 20.90 -2.21
CA GLU A 380 -5.28 21.30 -3.45
C GLU A 380 -4.49 20.15 -4.09
N MET A 381 -4.24 19.06 -3.34
CA MET A 381 -3.56 17.88 -3.86
C MET A 381 -4.52 17.00 -4.67
N LEU A 382 -4.08 16.60 -5.85
CA LEU A 382 -4.84 15.77 -6.78
C LEU A 382 -4.36 14.32 -6.82
N VAL A 383 -3.13 14.08 -6.39
CA VAL A 383 -2.50 12.76 -6.34
C VAL A 383 -1.47 12.71 -5.20
N GLU A 384 -1.41 11.57 -4.53
CA GLU A 384 -0.36 11.23 -3.56
C GLU A 384 0.25 9.87 -3.94
N VAL A 385 1.58 9.75 -3.82
CA VAL A 385 2.30 8.50 -4.11
C VAL A 385 2.90 7.93 -2.84
N ASP A 386 2.46 6.73 -2.47
CA ASP A 386 3.10 5.86 -1.48
C ASP A 386 4.15 4.99 -2.18
N ALA A 387 5.36 4.89 -1.65
CA ALA A 387 6.44 4.19 -2.34
C ALA A 387 7.36 3.38 -1.42
N LEU A 388 7.90 2.30 -1.97
CA LEU A 388 8.93 1.46 -1.35
C LEU A 388 10.13 1.35 -2.31
N GLY A 389 11.33 1.58 -1.77
CA GLY A 389 12.60 1.33 -2.45
C GLY A 389 13.35 0.13 -1.86
N VAL A 390 14.21 -0.48 -2.68
CA VAL A 390 15.14 -1.54 -2.28
C VAL A 390 16.53 -1.20 -2.81
N LEU A 391 17.52 -1.21 -1.94
CA LEU A 391 18.93 -1.08 -2.31
C LEU A 391 19.40 -2.34 -3.03
N ALA A 392 20.18 -2.12 -4.07
CA ALA A 392 20.75 -3.14 -4.94
C ALA A 392 21.93 -3.88 -4.29
#